data_AF-A0AAW4IE15-F1
#
_entry.id   AF-A0AAW4IE15-F1
#
_cell.length_a   1.000
_cell.length_b   1.000
_cell.length_c   1.000
_cell.angle_alpha   90.00
_cell.angle_beta   90.00
_cell.angle_gamma   90.00
#
_symmetry.space_group_name_H-M   'P 1'
#
loop_
_entity.id
_entity.type
_entity.pdbx_description
1 polymer ?
#
loop_
_entity_poly.entity_id
_entity_poly.type
_entity_poly.pdbx_seq_one_letter_code
_entity_poly.pdbx_strand_id
1 'polypeptide(L)'
;MSRPLRMPRAKLVIAVAAVAVLSGCASVNLEQNISSANAATSSFTDGKLTLARAKNEQEALRRRASDLLAKPLSQQDAVQLALVNSPSLQAIVAQNWADSSTAAQSGRIANPILSLERVRLGSETEIGRILSFGLLDLLTLPTRKGIAEQRIKQTQLRLSSDVVDQVTQVRQAWVRAVAAQQTLTYTQQVVASAQASAELAKRMQSVGNFNKLDRVRQQAFYADTATQLASAQHQVTAAREELVRLLGLDDSQAQQLKLPERLPTLPKEPLSPSDAGRQASKGRLDLQIAKADYDAAARAQGWNTITTFTDIELG
;
A
#
# COMPACT_ATOMS: atom_id res chain seq x y z
N MET A 1 60.63 19.66 -16.69
CA MET A 1 61.01 18.25 -16.52
C MET A 1 59.92 17.54 -15.73
N SER A 2 59.01 16.84 -16.43
CA SER A 2 57.90 16.08 -15.84
C SER A 2 58.38 14.66 -15.53
N ARG A 3 58.64 14.36 -14.25
CA ARG A 3 58.92 12.99 -13.80
C ARG A 3 57.60 12.20 -13.80
N PRO A 4 57.46 11.11 -14.59
CA PRO A 4 56.28 10.26 -14.50
C PRO A 4 56.29 9.52 -13.16
N LEU A 5 55.19 9.63 -12.40
CA LEU A 5 54.97 8.83 -11.19
C LEU A 5 54.91 7.34 -11.57
N ARG A 6 56.03 6.62 -11.42
CA ARG A 6 56.03 5.16 -11.43
C ARG A 6 55.47 4.65 -10.10
N MET A 7 54.16 4.43 -10.04
CA MET A 7 53.58 3.64 -8.94
C MET A 7 53.93 2.16 -9.14
N PRO A 8 54.47 1.47 -8.12
CA PRO A 8 54.75 0.03 -8.21
C PRO A 8 53.44 -0.74 -8.37
N ARG A 9 53.43 -1.76 -9.26
CA ARG A 9 52.24 -2.57 -9.61
C ARG A 9 51.48 -3.10 -8.39
N ALA A 10 52.18 -3.42 -7.30
CA ALA A 10 51.58 -3.85 -6.03
C ALA A 10 50.68 -2.79 -5.38
N LYS A 11 51.04 -1.50 -5.41
CA LYS A 11 50.21 -0.41 -4.87
C LYS A 11 48.95 -0.19 -5.69
N LEU A 12 49.02 -0.43 -7.01
CA LEU A 12 47.87 -0.32 -7.90
C LEU A 12 46.88 -1.47 -7.67
N VAL A 13 47.35 -2.70 -7.45
CA VAL A 13 46.50 -3.85 -7.11
C VAL A 13 45.82 -3.65 -5.75
N ILE A 14 46.55 -3.16 -4.73
CA ILE A 14 45.97 -2.87 -3.42
C ILE A 14 44.93 -1.75 -3.50
N ALA A 15 45.18 -0.69 -4.28
CA ALA A 15 44.21 0.39 -4.48
C ALA A 15 42.95 -0.11 -5.19
N VAL A 16 43.08 -0.94 -6.22
CA VAL A 16 41.93 -1.53 -6.93
C VAL A 16 41.15 -2.49 -6.02
N ALA A 17 41.83 -3.30 -5.20
CA ALA A 17 41.17 -4.16 -4.21
C ALA A 17 40.46 -3.35 -3.13
N ALA A 18 41.06 -2.27 -2.62
CA ALA A 18 40.45 -1.39 -1.64
C ALA A 18 39.21 -0.68 -2.22
N VAL A 19 39.28 -0.19 -3.46
CA VAL A 19 38.13 0.40 -4.16
C VAL A 19 37.03 -0.65 -4.38
N ALA A 20 37.38 -1.88 -4.77
CA ALA A 20 36.40 -2.96 -4.92
C ALA A 20 35.69 -3.29 -3.60
N VAL A 21 36.44 -3.36 -2.48
CA VAL A 21 35.88 -3.63 -1.15
C VAL A 21 35.02 -2.46 -0.63
N LEU A 22 35.45 -1.21 -0.85
CA LEU A 22 34.70 0.00 -0.46
C LEU A 22 33.48 0.27 -1.35
N SER A 23 33.47 -0.24 -2.59
CA SER A 23 32.35 -0.15 -3.53
C SER A 23 31.27 -1.23 -3.34
N GLY A 24 31.47 -2.14 -2.37
CA GLY A 24 30.44 -3.08 -1.96
C GLY A 24 29.27 -2.36 -1.28
N CYS A 25 28.40 -1.74 -2.07
CA CYS A 25 27.16 -1.13 -1.59
C CYS A 25 26.30 -2.21 -0.94
N ALA A 26 26.42 -2.38 0.38
CA ALA A 26 25.38 -3.01 1.17
C ALA A 26 24.13 -2.13 0.98
N SER A 27 23.19 -2.56 0.13
CA SER A 27 21.91 -1.87 -0.08
C SER A 27 20.80 -2.75 0.47
N VAL A 28 19.69 -2.14 0.88
CA VAL A 28 18.51 -2.90 1.29
C VAL A 28 17.88 -3.49 0.04
N ASN A 29 17.69 -4.81 0.04
CA ASN A 29 17.07 -5.49 -1.07
C ASN A 29 15.54 -5.26 -1.06
N LEU A 30 15.09 -4.30 -1.85
CA LEU A 30 13.67 -3.99 -2.07
C LEU A 30 12.87 -5.23 -2.50
N GLU A 31 13.43 -6.03 -3.40
CA GLU A 31 12.79 -7.23 -3.96
C GLU A 31 12.51 -8.26 -2.85
N GLN A 32 13.42 -8.37 -1.88
CA GLN A 32 13.26 -9.25 -0.73
C GLN A 32 12.14 -8.76 0.21
N ASN A 33 11.99 -7.44 0.38
CA ASN A 33 10.90 -6.87 1.19
C ASN A 33 9.54 -7.08 0.52
N ILE A 34 9.44 -6.80 -0.79
CA ILE A 34 8.21 -6.99 -1.55
C ILE A 34 7.82 -8.47 -1.63
N SER A 35 8.77 -9.38 -1.86
CA SER A 35 8.49 -10.82 -1.89
C SER A 35 8.01 -11.35 -0.53
N SER A 36 8.57 -10.85 0.57
CA SER A 36 8.13 -11.20 1.93
C SER A 36 6.70 -10.72 2.18
N ALA A 37 6.38 -9.49 1.77
CA ALA A 37 5.02 -8.96 1.84
C ALA A 37 4.05 -9.77 0.96
N ASN A 38 4.42 -10.07 -0.29
CA ASN A 38 3.64 -10.91 -1.21
C ASN A 38 3.38 -12.32 -0.65
N ALA A 39 4.34 -12.92 0.05
CA ALA A 39 4.14 -14.21 0.70
C ALA A 39 3.10 -14.11 1.84
N ALA A 40 3.22 -13.07 2.68
CA ALA A 40 2.30 -12.82 3.79
C ALA A 40 0.89 -12.42 3.34
N THR A 41 0.75 -11.72 2.21
CA THR A 41 -0.53 -11.21 1.68
C THR A 41 -0.99 -11.93 0.42
N SER A 42 -0.48 -13.14 0.15
CA SER A 42 -0.73 -13.90 -1.08
C SER A 42 -2.23 -14.16 -1.32
N SER A 43 -2.99 -14.45 -0.26
CA SER A 43 -4.45 -14.65 -0.33
C SER A 43 -5.26 -13.38 -0.67
N PHE A 44 -4.65 -12.19 -0.53
CA PHE A 44 -5.29 -10.91 -0.81
C PHE A 44 -4.85 -10.33 -2.15
N THR A 45 -3.59 -10.53 -2.53
CA THR A 45 -2.92 -9.83 -3.63
C THR A 45 -2.53 -10.72 -4.81
N ASP A 46 -2.77 -12.03 -4.72
CA ASP A 46 -2.25 -13.04 -5.64
C ASP A 46 -0.72 -12.97 -5.83
N GLY A 47 0.02 -12.38 -4.87
CA GLY A 47 1.46 -12.19 -4.94
C GLY A 47 1.92 -11.16 -5.99
N LYS A 48 1.04 -10.24 -6.41
CA LYS A 48 1.30 -9.26 -7.48
C LYS A 48 1.62 -7.84 -6.98
N LEU A 49 1.95 -7.66 -5.70
CA LEU A 49 2.39 -6.37 -5.19
C LEU A 49 3.74 -6.02 -5.84
N THR A 50 3.84 -4.83 -6.43
CA THR A 50 5.04 -4.34 -7.11
C THR A 50 5.18 -2.83 -6.93
N LEU A 51 6.41 -2.32 -7.01
CA LEU A 51 6.73 -0.89 -7.04
C LEU A 51 7.33 -0.54 -8.40
N ALA A 52 6.61 0.22 -9.23
CA ALA A 52 7.12 0.62 -10.54
C ALA A 52 8.06 1.82 -10.44
N ARG A 53 9.34 1.62 -10.73
CA ARG A 53 10.38 2.66 -10.65
C ARG A 53 10.79 3.16 -12.03
N ALA A 54 10.87 2.26 -13.00
CA ALA A 54 11.32 2.58 -14.34
C ALA A 54 10.12 2.84 -15.28
N LYS A 55 10.34 3.64 -16.33
CA LYS A 55 9.29 4.01 -17.30
C LYS A 55 8.66 2.79 -17.98
N ASN A 56 9.48 1.79 -18.33
CA ASN A 56 9.02 0.53 -18.92
C ASN A 56 8.11 -0.28 -17.97
N GLU A 57 8.42 -0.32 -16.68
CA GLU A 57 7.57 -0.98 -15.66
C GLU A 57 6.22 -0.25 -15.54
N GLN A 58 6.25 1.08 -15.48
CA GLN A 58 5.04 1.90 -15.42
C GLN A 58 4.16 1.71 -16.67
N GLU A 59 4.75 1.64 -17.86
CA GLU A 59 4.03 1.33 -19.10
C GLU A 59 3.41 -0.08 -19.09
N ALA A 60 4.12 -1.08 -18.56
CA ALA A 60 3.60 -2.43 -18.43
C ALA A 60 2.40 -2.49 -17.47
N LEU A 61 2.45 -1.77 -16.34
CA LEU A 61 1.32 -1.66 -15.41
C LEU A 61 0.13 -0.95 -16.04
N ARG A 62 0.36 0.13 -16.80
CA ARG A 62 -0.71 0.85 -17.53
C ARG A 62 -1.40 -0.03 -18.57
N ARG A 63 -0.66 -0.84 -19.33
CA ARG A 63 -1.23 -1.81 -20.28
C ARG A 63 -2.09 -2.85 -19.54
N ARG A 64 -1.61 -3.34 -18.41
CA ARG A 64 -2.37 -4.28 -17.59
C ARG A 64 -3.65 -3.65 -17.03
N ALA A 65 -3.60 -2.37 -16.63
CA ALA A 65 -4.79 -1.63 -16.22
C ALA A 65 -5.81 -1.49 -17.35
N SER A 66 -5.37 -1.18 -18.58
CA SER A 66 -6.27 -1.11 -19.74
C SER A 66 -6.90 -2.46 -20.08
N ASP A 67 -6.14 -3.55 -19.99
CA ASP A 67 -6.66 -4.91 -20.26
C ASP A 67 -7.74 -5.31 -19.24
N LEU A 68 -7.59 -4.90 -17.98
CA LEU A 68 -8.58 -5.15 -16.93
C LEU A 68 -9.84 -4.30 -17.12
N LEU A 69 -9.70 -3.06 -17.57
CA LEU A 69 -10.82 -2.14 -17.83
C LEU A 69 -11.61 -2.49 -19.12
N ALA A 70 -11.04 -3.28 -20.03
CA ALA A 70 -11.70 -3.69 -21.26
C ALA A 70 -12.94 -4.60 -21.04
N LYS A 71 -13.01 -5.28 -19.90
CA LYS A 71 -14.08 -6.21 -19.51
C LYS A 71 -14.84 -5.72 -18.27
N PRO A 72 -16.07 -6.22 -18.00
CA PRO A 72 -16.73 -5.99 -16.72
C PRO A 72 -15.83 -6.41 -15.55
N LEU A 73 -15.59 -5.47 -14.65
CA LEU A 73 -14.60 -5.61 -13.58
C LEU A 73 -15.16 -6.51 -12.48
N SER A 74 -14.63 -7.73 -12.37
CA SER A 74 -14.92 -8.62 -11.23
C SER A 74 -14.27 -8.10 -9.95
N GLN A 75 -14.68 -8.60 -8.79
CA GLN A 75 -14.07 -8.20 -7.51
C GLN A 75 -12.56 -8.49 -7.49
N GLN A 76 -12.13 -9.63 -8.03
CA GLN A 76 -10.71 -9.98 -8.10
C GLN A 76 -9.95 -9.10 -9.10
N ASP A 77 -10.57 -8.80 -10.25
CA ASP A 77 -9.99 -7.87 -11.23
C ASP A 77 -9.88 -6.45 -10.66
N ALA A 78 -10.83 -6.00 -9.83
CA ALA A 78 -10.77 -4.70 -9.16
C ALA A 78 -9.57 -4.61 -8.20
N VAL A 79 -9.28 -5.69 -7.46
CA VAL A 79 -8.07 -5.77 -6.64
C VAL A 79 -6.82 -5.71 -7.52
N GLN A 80 -6.76 -6.51 -8.59
CA GLN A 80 -5.60 -6.48 -9.50
C GLN A 80 -5.41 -5.12 -10.16
N LEU A 81 -6.49 -4.42 -10.49
CA LEU A 81 -6.46 -3.07 -11.04
C LEU A 81 -5.94 -2.07 -10.00
N ALA A 82 -6.38 -2.15 -8.75
CA ALA A 82 -5.84 -1.35 -7.66
C ALA A 82 -4.34 -1.59 -7.46
N LEU A 83 -3.89 -2.86 -7.53
CA LEU A 83 -2.47 -3.21 -7.38
C LEU A 83 -1.57 -2.53 -8.41
N VAL A 84 -2.05 -2.35 -9.64
CA VAL A 84 -1.24 -1.83 -10.75
C VAL A 84 -1.45 -0.35 -11.03
N ASN A 85 -2.61 0.21 -10.69
CA ASN A 85 -3.01 1.55 -11.10
C ASN A 85 -3.11 2.54 -9.92
N SER A 86 -3.31 2.07 -8.69
CA SER A 86 -3.57 2.94 -7.54
C SER A 86 -2.32 3.69 -7.05
N PRO A 87 -2.28 5.03 -7.08
CA PRO A 87 -1.15 5.80 -6.56
C PRO A 87 -0.98 5.68 -5.05
N SER A 88 -2.08 5.54 -4.29
CA SER A 88 -2.02 5.40 -2.83
C SER A 88 -1.29 4.10 -2.44
N LEU A 89 -1.52 3.02 -3.17
CA LEU A 89 -0.84 1.75 -2.93
C LEU A 89 0.65 1.83 -3.31
N GLN A 90 0.98 2.47 -4.44
CA GLN A 90 2.39 2.72 -4.79
C GLN A 90 3.10 3.57 -3.72
N ALA A 91 2.40 4.54 -3.13
CA ALA A 91 2.92 5.34 -2.02
C ALA A 91 3.17 4.51 -0.75
N ILE A 92 2.25 3.60 -0.39
CA ILE A 92 2.44 2.68 0.75
C ILE A 92 3.71 1.83 0.57
N VAL A 93 3.90 1.24 -0.62
CA VAL A 93 5.07 0.40 -0.91
C VAL A 93 6.35 1.25 -0.92
N ALA A 94 6.31 2.45 -1.51
CA ALA A 94 7.45 3.37 -1.53
C ALA A 94 7.84 3.85 -0.12
N GLN A 95 6.86 4.17 0.72
CA GLN A 95 7.10 4.57 2.11
C GLN A 95 7.73 3.43 2.91
N ASN A 96 7.20 2.21 2.79
CA ASN A 96 7.80 1.03 3.42
C ASN A 96 9.26 0.83 3.00
N TRP A 97 9.57 1.05 1.72
CA TRP A 97 10.94 0.97 1.24
C TRP A 97 11.84 2.05 1.86
N ALA A 98 11.36 3.29 1.98
CA ALA A 98 12.09 4.37 2.63
C ALA A 98 12.35 4.07 4.12
N ASP A 99 11.35 3.55 4.83
CA ASP A 99 11.46 3.20 6.25
C ASP A 99 12.40 2.01 6.46
N SER A 100 12.33 0.99 5.61
CA SER A 100 13.24 -0.17 5.64
C SER A 100 14.68 0.25 5.34
N SER A 101 14.87 1.16 4.39
CA SER A 101 16.17 1.77 4.06
C SER A 101 16.75 2.53 5.25
N THR A 102 15.93 3.33 5.93
CA THR A 102 16.32 4.08 7.13
C THR A 102 16.68 3.14 8.28
N ALA A 103 15.87 2.11 8.51
CA ALA A 103 16.15 1.08 9.52
C ALA A 103 17.48 0.38 9.25
N ALA A 104 17.72 -0.07 8.02
CA ALA A 104 18.99 -0.71 7.65
C ALA A 104 20.20 0.21 7.78
N GLN A 105 20.06 1.50 7.44
CA GLN A 105 21.13 2.47 7.58
C GLN A 105 21.50 2.67 9.06
N SER A 106 20.52 2.61 9.98
CA SER A 106 20.78 2.71 11.43
C SER A 106 21.63 1.55 12.00
N GLY A 107 21.61 0.39 11.32
CA GLY A 107 22.39 -0.80 11.67
C GLY A 107 23.78 -0.87 11.03
N ARG A 108 24.22 0.18 10.34
CA ARG A 108 25.55 0.27 9.72
C ARG A 108 26.49 1.13 10.55
N ILE A 109 27.79 0.94 10.32
CA ILE A 109 28.83 1.85 10.79
C ILE A 109 28.58 3.23 10.16
N ALA A 110 28.79 4.33 10.91
CA ALA A 110 28.72 5.66 10.31
C ALA A 110 29.71 5.77 9.13
N ASN A 111 29.38 6.67 8.21
CA ASN A 111 30.23 6.90 7.05
C ASN A 111 31.59 7.45 7.52
N PRO A 112 32.73 6.78 7.23
CA PRO A 112 34.03 7.29 7.63
C PRO A 112 34.31 8.64 6.96
N ILE A 113 35.00 9.53 7.67
CA ILE A 113 35.35 10.86 7.18
C ILE A 113 36.82 10.83 6.75
N LEU A 114 37.06 11.08 5.46
CA LEU A 114 38.41 11.28 4.91
C LEU A 114 38.65 12.79 4.77
N SER A 115 39.56 13.33 5.58
CA SER A 115 40.07 14.70 5.44
C SER A 115 41.43 14.67 4.74
N LEU A 116 41.53 15.39 3.63
CA LEU A 116 42.78 15.62 2.90
C LEU A 116 43.04 17.12 2.90
N GLU A 117 44.06 17.55 3.62
CA GLU A 117 44.43 18.95 3.72
C GLU A 117 45.83 19.19 3.18
N ARG A 118 46.05 20.39 2.66
CA ARG A 118 47.35 20.86 2.23
C ARG A 118 47.49 22.31 2.64
N VAL A 119 48.41 22.57 3.56
CA VAL A 119 48.70 23.91 4.04
C VAL A 119 50.11 24.28 3.59
N ARG A 120 50.32 25.55 3.20
CA ARG A 120 51.63 26.06 2.86
C ARG A 120 51.90 27.32 3.68
N LEU A 121 52.94 27.30 4.49
CA LEU A 121 53.39 28.43 5.29
C LEU A 121 54.85 28.76 4.92
N GLY A 122 55.07 29.89 4.26
CA GLY A 122 56.39 30.23 3.71
C GLY A 122 56.88 29.20 2.69
N SER A 123 58.06 28.60 2.95
CA SER A 123 58.63 27.51 2.14
C SER A 123 58.14 26.12 2.55
N GLU A 124 57.45 25.98 3.68
CA GLU A 124 56.99 24.69 4.17
C GLU A 124 55.63 24.32 3.56
N THR A 125 55.49 23.03 3.21
CA THR A 125 54.24 22.47 2.72
C THR A 125 53.88 21.29 3.60
N GLU A 126 52.77 21.41 4.30
CA GLU A 126 52.17 20.37 5.11
C GLU A 126 51.04 19.70 4.33
N ILE A 127 50.97 18.37 4.43
CA ILE A 127 49.93 17.56 3.78
C ILE A 127 49.32 16.67 4.86
N GLY A 128 48.16 17.05 5.37
CA GLY A 128 47.40 16.25 6.33
C GLY A 128 46.49 15.25 5.62
N ARG A 129 46.40 14.04 6.17
CA ARG A 129 45.53 12.96 5.68
C ARG A 129 44.96 12.22 6.88
N ILE A 130 43.70 12.46 7.20
CA ILE A 130 43.04 11.89 8.36
C ILE A 130 41.87 11.05 7.87
N LEU A 131 41.76 9.82 8.39
CA LEU A 131 40.60 8.95 8.19
C LEU A 131 40.01 8.65 9.56
N SER A 132 38.85 9.24 9.86
CA SER A 132 38.16 9.06 11.14
C SER A 132 36.94 8.15 10.98
N PHE A 133 36.76 7.23 11.92
CA PHE A 133 35.58 6.38 12.04
C PHE A 133 35.26 6.13 13.52
N GLY A 134 33.98 6.00 13.86
CA GLY A 134 33.56 5.82 15.25
C GLY A 134 33.96 4.44 15.79
N LEU A 135 34.83 4.39 16.80
CA LEU A 135 35.18 3.13 17.47
C LEU A 135 33.95 2.50 18.15
N LEU A 136 33.10 3.35 18.77
CA LEU A 136 31.85 2.91 19.39
C LEU A 136 30.87 2.36 18.36
N ASP A 137 30.85 2.89 17.13
CA ASP A 137 30.02 2.35 16.05
C ASP A 137 30.43 0.93 15.69
N LEU A 138 31.73 0.61 15.74
CA LEU A 138 32.23 -0.73 15.49
C LEU A 138 31.93 -1.68 16.65
N LEU A 139 32.14 -1.23 17.90
CA LEU A 139 31.87 -2.03 19.10
C LEU A 139 30.37 -2.32 19.29
N THR A 140 29.50 -1.37 18.94
CA THR A 140 28.04 -1.51 19.02
C THR A 140 27.40 -2.04 17.74
N LEU A 141 28.19 -2.32 16.69
CA LEU A 141 27.69 -2.81 15.41
C LEU A 141 26.77 -4.05 15.51
N PRO A 142 27.11 -5.14 16.24
CA PRO A 142 26.26 -6.33 16.27
C PRO A 142 24.89 -6.04 16.87
N THR A 143 24.82 -5.15 17.85
CA THR A 143 23.60 -4.83 18.60
C THR A 143 22.72 -3.89 17.77
N ARG A 144 23.32 -2.86 17.17
CA ARG A 144 22.66 -1.96 16.21
C ARG A 144 22.13 -2.70 15.00
N LYS A 145 22.92 -3.64 14.44
CA LYS A 145 22.47 -4.52 13.35
C LYS A 145 21.26 -5.35 13.77
N GLY A 146 21.29 -5.97 14.94
CA GLY A 146 20.15 -6.71 15.48
C GLY A 146 18.89 -5.85 15.62
N ILE A 147 19.01 -4.62 16.13
CA ILE A 147 17.89 -3.66 16.23
C ILE A 147 17.35 -3.28 14.85
N ALA A 148 18.24 -2.99 13.89
CA ALA A 148 17.87 -2.65 12.52
C ALA A 148 17.12 -3.79 11.83
N GLU A 149 17.57 -5.04 11.97
CA GLU A 149 16.90 -6.22 11.41
C GLU A 149 15.47 -6.39 11.96
N GLN A 150 15.25 -6.12 13.26
CA GLN A 150 13.91 -6.19 13.86
C GLN A 150 13.01 -5.05 13.37
N ARG A 151 13.54 -3.83 13.25
CA ARG A 151 12.80 -2.70 12.68
C ARG A 151 12.39 -2.97 11.23
N ILE A 152 13.26 -3.56 10.41
CA ILE A 152 12.91 -3.96 9.04
C ILE A 152 11.76 -4.98 9.04
N LYS A 153 11.81 -6.00 9.91
CA LYS A 153 10.72 -6.99 10.05
C LYS A 153 9.40 -6.34 10.47
N GLN A 154 9.44 -5.41 11.42
CA GLN A 154 8.28 -4.64 11.87
C GLN A 154 7.66 -3.84 10.71
N THR A 155 8.49 -3.14 9.93
CA THR A 155 8.02 -2.37 8.76
C THR A 155 7.42 -3.30 7.70
N GLN A 156 8.01 -4.47 7.45
CA GLN A 156 7.44 -5.49 6.53
C GLN A 156 6.05 -5.96 6.99
N LEU A 157 5.86 -6.23 8.29
CA LEU A 157 4.54 -6.61 8.83
C LEU A 157 3.52 -5.49 8.68
N ARG A 158 3.92 -4.23 8.92
CA ARG A 158 3.05 -3.05 8.70
C ARG A 158 2.63 -2.93 7.24
N LEU A 159 3.55 -3.08 6.29
CA LEU A 159 3.21 -3.11 4.87
C LEU A 159 2.19 -4.20 4.54
N SER A 160 2.35 -5.41 5.10
CA SER A 160 1.37 -6.47 4.91
C SER A 160 -0.02 -6.09 5.43
N SER A 161 -0.12 -5.42 6.58
CA SER A 161 -1.39 -4.92 7.12
C SER A 161 -1.99 -3.83 6.24
N ASP A 162 -1.20 -2.80 5.89
CA ASP A 162 -1.67 -1.67 5.08
C ASP A 162 -2.18 -2.13 3.71
N VAL A 163 -1.50 -3.11 3.11
CA VAL A 163 -1.92 -3.74 1.84
C VAL A 163 -3.22 -4.51 2.01
N VAL A 164 -3.37 -5.30 3.09
CA VAL A 164 -4.61 -6.02 3.38
C VAL A 164 -5.78 -5.05 3.60
N ASP A 165 -5.56 -3.96 4.32
CA ASP A 165 -6.58 -2.93 4.57
C ASP A 165 -6.98 -2.25 3.26
N GLN A 166 -6.01 -1.83 2.43
CA GLN A 166 -6.28 -1.22 1.13
C GLN A 166 -7.05 -2.16 0.20
N VAL A 167 -6.65 -3.43 0.13
CA VAL A 167 -7.37 -4.45 -0.67
C VAL A 167 -8.78 -4.68 -0.14
N THR A 168 -8.96 -4.69 1.19
CA THR A 168 -10.27 -4.85 1.82
C THR A 168 -11.20 -3.68 1.50
N GLN A 169 -10.68 -2.45 1.56
CA GLN A 169 -11.44 -1.25 1.16
C GLN A 169 -11.87 -1.32 -0.31
N VAL A 170 -10.99 -1.75 -1.22
CA VAL A 170 -11.32 -1.97 -2.64
C VAL A 170 -12.43 -3.00 -2.80
N ARG A 171 -12.33 -4.15 -2.10
CA ARG A 171 -13.36 -5.20 -2.15
C ARG A 171 -14.72 -4.69 -1.65
N GLN A 172 -14.74 -3.95 -0.55
CA GLN A 172 -15.97 -3.37 0.03
C GLN A 172 -16.57 -2.29 -0.87
N ALA A 173 -15.75 -1.40 -1.43
CA ALA A 173 -16.20 -0.37 -2.37
C ALA A 173 -16.78 -1.00 -3.65
N TRP A 174 -16.14 -2.05 -4.18
CA TRP A 174 -16.67 -2.80 -5.31
C TRP A 174 -18.05 -3.41 -5.02
N VAL A 175 -18.22 -4.05 -3.85
CA VAL A 175 -19.52 -4.61 -3.44
C VAL A 175 -20.56 -3.51 -3.32
N ARG A 176 -20.23 -2.38 -2.69
CA ARG A 176 -21.14 -1.24 -2.54
C ARG A 176 -21.56 -0.66 -3.89
N ALA A 177 -20.63 -0.53 -4.84
CA ALA A 177 -20.93 -0.02 -6.18
C ALA A 177 -21.87 -0.95 -6.96
N VAL A 178 -21.61 -2.26 -6.95
CA VAL A 178 -22.50 -3.25 -7.62
C VAL A 178 -23.87 -3.31 -6.92
N ALA A 179 -23.90 -3.30 -5.58
CA ALA A 179 -25.14 -3.32 -4.80
C ALA A 179 -25.99 -2.07 -5.05
N ALA A 180 -25.37 -0.88 -5.13
CA ALA A 180 -26.06 0.37 -5.43
C ALA A 180 -26.70 0.31 -6.83
N GLN A 181 -25.99 -0.21 -7.83
CA GLN A 181 -26.53 -0.39 -9.18
C GLN A 181 -27.73 -1.35 -9.19
N GLN A 182 -27.62 -2.48 -8.49
CA GLN A 182 -28.71 -3.44 -8.37
C GLN A 182 -29.92 -2.86 -7.63
N THR A 183 -29.68 -2.05 -6.60
CA THR A 183 -30.71 -1.32 -5.85
C THR A 183 -31.43 -0.33 -6.75
N LEU A 184 -30.71 0.44 -7.56
CA LEU A 184 -31.30 1.37 -8.52
C LEU A 184 -32.25 0.65 -9.50
N THR A 185 -31.83 -0.48 -10.08
CA THR A 185 -32.66 -1.28 -10.98
C THR A 185 -33.94 -1.75 -10.30
N TYR A 186 -33.84 -2.21 -9.04
CA TYR A 186 -35.01 -2.61 -8.25
C TYR A 186 -35.93 -1.42 -7.95
N THR A 187 -35.38 -0.28 -7.52
CA THR A 187 -36.17 0.92 -7.20
C THR A 187 -36.89 1.46 -8.43
N GLN A 188 -36.30 1.37 -9.63
CA GLN A 188 -36.98 1.71 -10.88
C GLN A 188 -38.24 0.85 -11.11
N GLN A 189 -38.18 -0.44 -10.82
CA GLN A 189 -39.34 -1.33 -10.91
C GLN A 189 -40.41 -0.97 -9.88
N VAL A 190 -40.00 -0.66 -8.64
CA VAL A 190 -40.91 -0.21 -7.57
C VAL A 190 -41.64 1.07 -7.96
N VAL A 191 -40.93 2.07 -8.49
CA VAL A 191 -41.55 3.33 -8.96
C VAL A 191 -42.53 3.07 -10.10
N ALA A 192 -42.18 2.22 -11.08
CA ALA A 192 -43.07 1.88 -12.18
C ALA A 192 -44.35 1.20 -11.69
N SER A 193 -44.24 0.26 -10.74
CA SER A 193 -45.41 -0.36 -10.10
C SER A 193 -46.25 0.65 -9.30
N ALA A 194 -45.61 1.52 -8.51
CA ALA A 194 -46.29 2.55 -7.72
C ALA A 194 -47.05 3.56 -8.61
N GLN A 195 -46.46 3.93 -9.74
CA GLN A 195 -47.09 4.79 -10.75
C GLN A 195 -48.35 4.13 -11.32
N ALA A 196 -48.27 2.85 -11.68
CA ALA A 196 -49.42 2.09 -12.19
C ALA A 196 -50.54 1.99 -11.15
N SER A 197 -50.20 1.74 -9.87
CA SER A 197 -51.16 1.71 -8.77
C SER A 197 -51.83 3.07 -8.54
N ALA A 198 -51.08 4.17 -8.60
CA ALA A 198 -51.62 5.51 -8.46
C ALA A 198 -52.59 5.87 -9.61
N GLU A 199 -52.25 5.51 -10.85
CA GLU A 199 -53.11 5.74 -12.02
C GLU A 199 -54.37 4.85 -11.97
N LEU A 200 -54.25 3.59 -11.54
CA LEU A 200 -55.40 2.71 -11.33
C LEU A 200 -56.33 3.30 -10.25
N ALA A 201 -55.80 3.72 -9.12
CA ALA A 201 -56.59 4.31 -8.04
C ALA A 201 -57.31 5.60 -8.48
N LYS A 202 -56.67 6.42 -9.32
CA LYS A 202 -57.28 7.60 -9.94
C LYS A 202 -58.48 7.21 -10.83
N ARG A 203 -58.33 6.17 -11.66
CA ARG A 203 -59.43 5.67 -12.51
C ARG A 203 -60.55 5.04 -11.69
N MET A 204 -60.21 4.22 -10.69
CA MET A 204 -61.19 3.62 -9.77
C MET A 204 -61.99 4.68 -9.00
N GLN A 205 -61.34 5.78 -8.57
CA GLN A 205 -62.06 6.89 -7.95
C GLN A 205 -63.04 7.54 -8.94
N SER A 206 -62.63 7.73 -10.20
CA SER A 206 -63.48 8.35 -11.23
C SER A 206 -64.77 7.57 -11.51
N VAL A 207 -64.75 6.24 -11.31
CA VAL A 207 -65.92 5.36 -11.44
C VAL A 207 -66.58 5.01 -10.10
N GLY A 208 -66.19 5.67 -9.00
CA GLY A 208 -66.80 5.51 -7.68
C GLY A 208 -66.35 4.29 -6.87
N ASN A 209 -65.46 3.45 -7.41
CA ASN A 209 -64.98 2.24 -6.72
C ASN A 209 -63.92 2.53 -5.63
N PHE A 210 -63.31 3.72 -5.64
CA PHE A 210 -62.32 4.16 -4.64
C PHE A 210 -62.76 5.48 -4.00
N ASN A 211 -62.51 5.63 -2.69
CA ASN A 211 -62.69 6.91 -2.01
C ASN A 211 -61.43 7.80 -2.17
N LYS A 212 -61.56 9.09 -1.78
CA LYS A 212 -60.47 10.07 -1.89
C LYS A 212 -59.25 9.70 -1.02
N LEU A 213 -59.47 9.10 0.16
CA LEU A 213 -58.39 8.69 1.06
C LEU A 213 -57.54 7.59 0.42
N ASP A 214 -58.16 6.58 -0.19
CA ASP A 214 -57.46 5.47 -0.83
C ASP A 214 -56.66 5.93 -2.05
N ARG A 215 -57.18 6.86 -2.86
CA ARG A 215 -56.36 7.51 -3.91
C ARG A 215 -55.17 8.24 -3.32
N VAL A 216 -55.38 9.05 -2.28
CA VAL A 216 -54.30 9.86 -1.69
C VAL A 216 -53.21 8.97 -1.09
N ARG A 217 -53.56 7.81 -0.50
CA ARG A 217 -52.58 6.81 -0.04
C ARG A 217 -51.71 6.29 -1.18
N GLN A 218 -52.30 5.94 -2.32
CA GLN A 218 -51.53 5.49 -3.49
C GLN A 218 -50.66 6.61 -4.08
N GLN A 219 -51.16 7.84 -4.10
CA GLN A 219 -50.39 9.00 -4.55
C GLN A 219 -49.21 9.30 -3.62
N ALA A 220 -49.39 9.19 -2.30
CA ALA A 220 -48.33 9.35 -1.32
C ALA A 220 -47.24 8.28 -1.50
N PHE A 221 -47.64 7.01 -1.64
CA PHE A 221 -46.71 5.92 -1.92
C PHE A 221 -45.90 6.17 -3.20
N TYR A 222 -46.54 6.61 -4.29
CA TYR A 222 -45.82 6.97 -5.51
C TYR A 222 -44.79 8.11 -5.28
N ALA A 223 -45.17 9.17 -4.55
CA ALA A 223 -44.25 10.26 -4.22
C ALA A 223 -43.05 9.79 -3.36
N ASP A 224 -43.28 8.89 -2.40
CA ASP A 224 -42.22 8.30 -1.57
C ASP A 224 -41.24 7.49 -2.44
N THR A 225 -41.75 6.67 -3.36
CA THR A 225 -40.89 5.89 -4.26
C THR A 225 -40.05 6.76 -5.20
N ALA A 226 -40.57 7.91 -5.64
CA ALA A 226 -39.80 8.88 -6.43
C ALA A 226 -38.60 9.45 -5.64
N THR A 227 -38.78 9.70 -4.34
CA THR A 227 -37.70 10.13 -3.44
C THR A 227 -36.66 9.03 -3.24
N GLN A 228 -37.11 7.77 -3.12
CA GLN A 228 -36.20 6.62 -3.05
C GLN A 228 -35.39 6.45 -4.33
N LEU A 229 -35.99 6.70 -5.51
CA LEU A 229 -35.28 6.64 -6.78
C LEU A 229 -34.16 7.69 -6.87
N ALA A 230 -34.45 8.94 -6.48
CA ALA A 230 -33.43 9.99 -6.43
C ALA A 230 -32.27 9.62 -5.47
N SER A 231 -32.60 9.03 -4.32
CA SER A 231 -31.62 8.55 -3.35
C SER A 231 -30.76 7.41 -3.92
N ALA A 232 -31.37 6.45 -4.61
CA ALA A 232 -30.66 5.33 -5.23
C ALA A 232 -29.73 5.80 -6.37
N GLN A 233 -30.16 6.78 -7.18
CA GLN A 233 -29.31 7.39 -8.21
C GLN A 233 -28.08 8.06 -7.59
N HIS A 234 -28.26 8.84 -6.52
CA HIS A 234 -27.14 9.47 -5.82
C HIS A 234 -26.17 8.43 -5.23
N GLN A 235 -26.69 7.35 -4.64
CA GLN A 235 -25.86 6.27 -4.09
C GLN A 235 -25.02 5.56 -5.15
N VAL A 236 -25.55 5.36 -6.37
CA VAL A 236 -24.79 4.80 -7.49
C VAL A 236 -23.61 5.71 -7.84
N THR A 237 -23.85 7.02 -7.98
CA THR A 237 -22.78 7.98 -8.25
C THR A 237 -21.74 7.98 -7.13
N ALA A 238 -22.17 8.12 -5.87
CA ALA A 238 -21.25 8.17 -4.73
C ALA A 238 -20.38 6.91 -4.59
N ALA A 239 -20.99 5.72 -4.72
CA ALA A 239 -20.27 4.45 -4.62
C ALA A 239 -19.32 4.23 -5.81
N ARG A 240 -19.68 4.70 -7.01
CA ARG A 240 -18.81 4.65 -8.20
C ARG A 240 -17.59 5.56 -8.03
N GLU A 241 -17.79 6.80 -7.58
CA GLU A 241 -16.69 7.76 -7.35
C GLU A 241 -15.72 7.27 -6.27
N GLU A 242 -16.25 6.68 -5.19
CA GLU A 242 -15.40 6.08 -4.16
C GLU A 242 -14.52 4.96 -4.71
N LEU A 243 -15.09 4.09 -5.55
CA LEU A 243 -14.35 3.01 -6.21
C LEU A 243 -13.30 3.56 -7.18
N VAL A 244 -13.66 4.55 -8.02
CA VAL A 244 -12.76 5.24 -8.96
C VAL A 244 -11.53 5.77 -8.23
N ARG A 245 -11.73 6.44 -7.09
CA ARG A 245 -10.64 6.98 -6.26
C ARG A 245 -9.73 5.91 -5.68
N LEU A 246 -10.28 4.81 -5.17
CA LEU A 246 -9.49 3.70 -4.62
C LEU A 246 -8.66 2.97 -5.69
N LEU A 247 -9.23 2.83 -6.89
CA LEU A 247 -8.56 2.25 -8.06
C LEU A 247 -7.54 3.22 -8.70
N GLY A 248 -7.60 4.51 -8.36
CA GLY A 248 -6.74 5.56 -8.91
C GLY A 248 -6.99 5.84 -10.38
N LEU A 249 -8.24 5.69 -10.85
CA LEU A 249 -8.57 5.91 -12.26
C LEU A 249 -8.57 7.39 -12.61
N ASP A 250 -8.05 7.75 -13.78
CA ASP A 250 -8.27 9.06 -14.38
C ASP A 250 -9.68 9.16 -15.01
N ASP A 251 -10.08 10.36 -15.44
CA ASP A 251 -11.41 10.61 -16.01
C ASP A 251 -11.72 9.70 -17.22
N SER A 252 -10.71 9.43 -18.06
CA SER A 252 -10.88 8.60 -19.26
C SER A 252 -11.07 7.12 -18.91
N GLN A 253 -10.35 6.63 -17.90
CA GLN A 253 -10.46 5.28 -17.36
C GLN A 253 -11.75 5.11 -16.56
N ALA A 254 -12.16 6.13 -15.81
CA ALA A 254 -13.40 6.14 -15.03
C ALA A 254 -14.64 6.01 -15.94
N GLN A 255 -14.60 6.57 -17.15
CA GLN A 255 -15.65 6.37 -18.16
C GLN A 255 -15.67 4.93 -18.72
N GLN A 256 -14.51 4.27 -18.80
CA GLN A 256 -14.39 2.89 -19.29
C GLN A 256 -14.81 1.85 -18.25
N LEU A 257 -14.85 2.22 -16.96
CA LEU A 257 -15.19 1.33 -15.86
C LEU A 257 -16.59 0.72 -16.05
N LYS A 258 -16.64 -0.59 -16.28
CA LYS A 258 -17.86 -1.40 -16.36
C LYS A 258 -17.93 -2.32 -15.14
N LEU A 259 -19.06 -2.31 -14.45
CA LEU A 259 -19.35 -3.21 -13.33
C LEU A 259 -20.35 -4.28 -13.77
N PRO A 260 -20.33 -5.48 -13.18
CA PRO A 260 -21.38 -6.47 -13.42
C PRO A 260 -22.73 -5.99 -12.90
N GLU A 261 -23.81 -6.50 -13.50
CA GLU A 261 -25.19 -6.09 -13.16
C GLU A 261 -25.68 -6.62 -11.81
N ARG A 262 -25.10 -7.71 -11.32
CA ARG A 262 -25.52 -8.37 -10.07
C ARG A 262 -24.33 -8.87 -9.27
N LEU A 263 -24.51 -8.90 -7.96
CA LEU A 263 -23.58 -9.56 -7.06
C LEU A 263 -23.55 -11.09 -7.30
N PRO A 264 -22.42 -11.76 -7.03
CA PRO A 264 -22.37 -13.21 -6.97
C PRO A 264 -23.39 -13.76 -5.97
N THR A 265 -23.95 -14.93 -6.26
CA THR A 265 -24.89 -15.59 -5.34
C THR A 265 -24.18 -15.96 -4.04
N LEU A 266 -24.82 -15.66 -2.90
CA LEU A 266 -24.31 -16.05 -1.60
C LEU A 266 -24.28 -17.59 -1.46
N PRO A 267 -23.32 -18.14 -0.70
CA PRO A 267 -23.33 -19.55 -0.32
C PRO A 267 -24.65 -19.90 0.38
N LYS A 268 -25.18 -21.10 0.14
CA LYS A 268 -26.44 -21.56 0.75
C LYS A 268 -26.31 -21.83 2.25
N GLU A 269 -25.11 -22.16 2.70
CA GLU A 269 -24.82 -22.49 4.10
C GLU A 269 -23.81 -21.50 4.68
N PRO A 270 -24.04 -20.99 5.90
CA PRO A 270 -23.06 -20.19 6.59
C PRO A 270 -21.83 -21.04 6.95
N LEU A 271 -20.68 -20.37 7.12
CA LEU A 271 -19.48 -21.01 7.66
C LEU A 271 -19.77 -21.58 9.06
N SER A 272 -19.26 -22.79 9.33
CA SER A 272 -19.34 -23.36 10.68
C SER A 272 -18.60 -22.44 11.68
N PRO A 273 -19.01 -22.35 12.96
CA PRO A 273 -18.29 -21.56 13.96
C PRO A 273 -16.81 -21.94 14.07
N SER A 274 -16.48 -23.22 13.86
CA SER A 274 -15.10 -23.71 13.86
C SER A 274 -14.31 -23.21 12.65
N ASP A 275 -14.92 -23.16 11.47
CA ASP A 275 -14.29 -22.64 10.24
C ASP A 275 -14.15 -21.13 10.28
N ALA A 276 -15.19 -20.43 10.74
CA ALA A 276 -15.14 -18.99 10.98
C ALA A 276 -14.04 -18.63 11.98
N GLY A 277 -13.95 -19.39 13.10
CA GLY A 277 -12.88 -19.24 14.09
C GLY A 277 -11.49 -19.51 13.50
N ARG A 278 -11.32 -20.58 12.72
CA ARG A 278 -10.06 -20.88 12.01
C ARG A 278 -9.69 -19.79 11.02
N GLN A 279 -10.65 -19.26 10.26
CA GLN A 279 -10.43 -18.23 9.26
C GLN A 279 -10.12 -16.87 9.90
N ALA A 280 -10.79 -16.52 11.00
CA ALA A 280 -10.50 -15.32 11.78
C ALA A 280 -9.15 -15.39 12.51
N SER A 281 -8.73 -16.59 12.91
CA SER A 281 -7.45 -16.82 13.59
C SER A 281 -6.26 -16.97 12.62
N LYS A 282 -6.52 -17.40 11.38
CA LYS A 282 -5.51 -17.50 10.32
C LYS A 282 -5.04 -16.09 9.94
N GLY A 283 -3.80 -15.77 10.32
CA GLY A 283 -3.10 -14.60 9.79
C GLY A 283 -3.52 -13.27 10.42
N ARG A 284 -3.80 -13.24 11.73
CA ARG A 284 -3.93 -12.00 12.50
C ARG A 284 -2.62 -11.21 12.49
N LEU A 285 -2.41 -10.44 11.43
CA LEU A 285 -1.27 -9.56 11.21
C LEU A 285 -1.19 -8.52 12.33
N ASP A 286 -2.34 -8.07 12.86
CA ASP A 286 -2.43 -7.17 14.02
C ASP A 286 -1.75 -7.72 15.27
N LEU A 287 -1.94 -9.01 15.59
CA LEU A 287 -1.25 -9.67 16.70
C LEU A 287 0.25 -9.82 16.43
N GLN A 288 0.63 -10.08 15.18
CA GLN A 288 2.05 -10.18 14.80
C GLN A 288 2.75 -8.82 14.90
N ILE A 289 2.07 -7.74 14.47
CA ILE A 289 2.55 -6.36 14.60
C ILE A 289 2.66 -5.98 16.08
N ALA A 290 1.62 -6.21 16.89
CA ALA A 290 1.65 -5.90 18.32
C ALA A 290 2.79 -6.63 19.05
N LYS A 291 3.04 -7.90 18.69
CA LYS A 291 4.18 -8.67 19.22
C LYS A 291 5.52 -8.08 18.76
N ALA A 292 5.66 -7.73 17.49
CA ALA A 292 6.89 -7.13 16.96
C ALA A 292 7.18 -5.76 17.62
N ASP A 293 6.16 -4.94 17.82
CA ASP A 293 6.25 -3.63 18.49
C ASP A 293 6.68 -3.81 19.96
N TYR A 294 6.10 -4.79 20.68
CA TYR A 294 6.51 -5.14 22.03
C TYR A 294 7.97 -5.60 22.10
N ASP A 295 8.38 -6.54 21.23
CA ASP A 295 9.75 -7.08 21.21
C ASP A 295 10.79 -5.99 20.88
N ALA A 296 10.43 -5.02 20.02
CA ALA A 296 11.26 -3.86 19.71
C ALA A 296 11.39 -2.91 20.91
N ALA A 297 10.29 -2.62 21.61
CA ALA A 297 10.27 -1.74 22.77
C ALA A 297 11.00 -2.34 23.99
N ALA A 298 10.75 -3.62 24.30
CA ALA A 298 11.40 -4.33 25.39
C ALA A 298 12.92 -4.37 25.22
N ARG A 299 13.38 -4.60 23.98
CA ARG A 299 14.81 -4.52 23.67
C ARG A 299 15.34 -3.10 23.67
N ALA A 300 14.58 -2.07 23.32
CA ALA A 300 15.09 -0.69 23.44
C ALA A 300 15.32 -0.29 24.91
N GLN A 301 14.46 -0.75 25.83
CA GLN A 301 14.57 -0.43 27.26
C GLN A 301 15.75 -1.12 27.97
N GLY A 302 16.17 -2.30 27.51
CA GLY A 302 17.32 -3.02 28.08
C GLY A 302 18.69 -2.34 27.87
N TRP A 303 18.75 -1.24 27.10
CA TRP A 303 20.01 -0.62 26.62
C TRP A 303 20.25 0.80 27.14
N ASN A 304 19.41 1.31 28.06
CA ASN A 304 19.65 2.60 28.72
C ASN A 304 20.82 2.60 29.73
N THR A 305 21.57 1.49 29.85
CA THR A 305 22.64 1.32 30.85
C THR A 305 24.03 1.79 30.42
N ILE A 306 24.26 2.15 29.15
CA ILE A 306 25.58 2.65 28.70
C ILE A 306 25.39 3.78 27.69
N THR A 307 25.13 5.00 28.18
CA THR A 307 24.95 6.20 27.35
C THR A 307 26.10 7.19 27.42
N THR A 308 27.23 6.89 28.08
CA THR A 308 28.38 7.81 28.07
C THR A 308 29.72 7.08 28.06
N PHE A 309 30.31 6.95 26.87
CA PHE A 309 31.76 6.91 26.71
C PHE A 309 32.10 7.84 25.55
N THR A 310 33.01 8.78 25.79
CA THR A 310 33.41 9.83 24.85
C THR A 310 34.25 9.27 23.70
N ASP A 311 34.17 9.96 22.57
CA ASP A 311 34.84 9.64 21.30
C ASP A 311 36.36 9.47 21.48
N ILE A 312 36.94 8.50 20.76
CA ILE A 312 38.38 8.25 20.77
C ILE A 312 38.92 8.52 19.37
N GLU A 313 39.66 9.61 19.22
CA GLU A 313 40.39 9.96 18.01
C GLU A 313 41.75 9.26 18.01
N LEU A 314 42.10 8.59 16.90
CA LEU A 314 43.40 7.98 16.69
C LEU A 314 44.09 8.73 15.54
N GLY A 315 45.11 9.52 15.87
CA GLY A 315 45.92 10.33 14.94
C GLY A 315 47.18 9.62 14.48
#